data_AF-A0A966DXY1-F1
#
_entry.id   AF-A0A966DXY1-F1
#
_cell.length_a   1.000
_cell.length_b   1.000
_cell.length_c   1.000
_cell.angle_alpha   90.00
_cell.angle_beta   90.00
_cell.angle_gamma   90.00
#
_symmetry.space_group_name_H-M   'P 1'
#
loop_
_entity.id
_entity.type
_entity.pdbx_description
1 polymer ?
#
loop_
_entity_poly.entity_id
_entity_poly.type
_entity_poly.pdbx_seq_one_letter_code
_entity_poly.pdbx_strand_id
1 'polypeptide(L)'
;MKVRSLLYLLLVLQVACSRQIDTAKEALEAQIATKRADIEYREIGKFAGGVVCGEFSDFDPHEGRSDFKRFLYRAGRAYERPSDDDWAIFCSDDPAAQLYARLGIGPYTTDNASLHKVHADLQKVYSALEAFRRATKGIPGMSTGLGALTDEESPHGPYLEQIPLDPWDRPYVYDSKVLSFGTASGYKLYTLGADRRVGGTGENADIGLDHLKYLDHIAGL
;
A
#
# COMPACT_ATOMS: atom_id res chain seq x y z
N MET A 1 43.80 12.86 35.28
CA MET A 1 42.74 13.50 34.46
C MET A 1 42.26 12.52 33.40
N LYS A 2 41.07 11.93 33.54
CA LYS A 2 40.26 11.39 32.44
C LYS A 2 38.93 10.86 33.01
N VAL A 3 37.96 10.69 32.11
CA VAL A 3 36.59 10.17 32.28
C VAL A 3 35.51 11.26 32.45
N ARG A 4 35.14 11.88 31.33
CA ARG A 4 33.80 12.45 31.09
C ARG A 4 33.47 12.31 29.60
N SER A 5 32.75 11.25 29.23
CA SER A 5 31.88 11.19 28.05
C SER A 5 31.42 9.75 27.87
N LEU A 6 30.26 9.38 28.44
CA LEU A 6 29.55 8.17 28.03
C LEU A 6 28.06 8.17 28.47
N LEU A 7 27.39 9.34 28.48
CA LEU A 7 26.01 9.45 28.99
C LEU A 7 25.04 10.22 28.08
N TYR A 8 25.31 10.32 26.77
CA TYR A 8 24.41 11.02 25.82
C TYR A 8 23.78 10.12 24.76
N LEU A 9 24.21 8.85 24.63
CA LEU A 9 23.71 7.98 23.55
C LEU A 9 22.35 7.33 23.87
N LEU A 10 21.99 7.17 25.15
CA LEU A 10 20.72 6.52 25.53
C LEU A 10 19.48 7.43 25.42
N LEU A 11 19.65 8.76 25.52
CA LEU A 11 18.51 9.69 25.57
C LEU A 11 17.89 9.95 24.18
N VAL A 12 18.68 9.82 23.10
CA VAL A 12 18.26 10.15 21.73
C VAL A 12 17.27 9.11 21.18
N LEU A 13 17.42 7.83 21.53
CA LEU A 13 16.51 6.75 21.09
C LEU A 13 15.09 6.87 21.68
N GLN A 14 14.95 7.41 22.89
CA GLN A 14 13.64 7.56 23.54
C GLN A 14 12.79 8.64 22.87
N VAL A 15 13.40 9.76 22.44
CA VAL A 15 12.71 10.91 21.84
C VAL A 15 12.18 10.62 20.43
N ALA A 16 12.93 9.84 19.63
CA ALA A 16 12.48 9.44 18.29
C ALA A 16 11.25 8.51 18.37
N CYS A 17 11.17 7.70 19.42
CA CYS A 17 10.08 6.75 19.60
C CYS A 17 8.74 7.42 19.96
N SER A 18 8.68 8.36 20.91
CA SER A 18 7.39 9.02 21.22
C SER A 18 6.85 9.78 20.00
N ARG A 19 7.75 10.45 19.28
CA ARG A 19 7.42 11.33 18.15
C ARG A 19 6.61 10.66 17.05
N GLN A 20 6.92 9.42 16.67
CA GLN A 20 6.20 8.73 15.60
C GLN A 20 4.74 8.42 15.99
N ILE A 21 4.51 8.03 17.25
CA ILE A 21 3.15 7.80 17.77
C ILE A 21 2.39 9.12 17.81
N ASP A 22 3.03 10.18 18.28
CA ASP A 22 2.41 11.51 18.35
C ASP A 22 2.01 11.99 16.95
N THR A 23 2.89 11.85 15.96
CA THR A 23 2.58 12.15 14.55
C THR A 23 1.43 11.30 14.00
N ALA A 24 1.37 10.01 14.36
CA ALA A 24 0.27 9.14 13.94
C ALA A 24 -1.08 9.59 14.52
N LYS A 25 -1.11 9.97 15.80
CA LYS A 25 -2.30 10.52 16.47
C LYS A 25 -2.71 11.86 15.86
N GLU A 26 -1.77 12.79 15.69
CA GLU A 26 -2.03 14.08 15.03
C GLU A 26 -2.61 13.89 13.62
N ALA A 27 -2.07 12.94 12.85
CA ALA A 27 -2.56 12.65 11.49
C ALA A 27 -3.96 12.01 11.47
N LEU A 28 -4.32 11.27 12.53
CA LEU A 28 -5.66 10.70 12.70
C LEU A 28 -6.66 11.79 13.11
N GLU A 29 -6.32 12.57 14.14
CA GLU A 29 -7.15 13.67 14.66
C GLU A 29 -7.41 14.76 13.62
N ALA A 30 -6.48 14.98 12.70
CA ALA A 30 -6.66 15.90 11.58
C ALA A 30 -7.74 15.44 10.58
N GLN A 31 -8.08 14.14 10.54
CA GLN A 31 -9.05 13.57 9.62
C GLN A 31 -10.42 13.35 10.25
N ILE A 32 -10.46 13.10 11.56
CA ILE A 32 -11.71 12.90 12.30
C ILE A 32 -12.42 14.26 12.43
N ALA A 33 -13.62 14.37 11.83
CA ALA A 33 -14.41 15.62 11.82
C ALA A 33 -14.78 16.11 13.23
N THR A 34 -14.82 15.20 14.19
CA THR A 34 -15.12 15.49 15.59
C THR A 34 -13.84 15.93 16.31
N LYS A 35 -13.59 17.26 16.38
CA LYS A 35 -12.59 17.82 17.30
C LYS A 35 -13.00 17.51 18.75
N ARG A 36 -12.56 16.37 19.26
CA ARG A 36 -12.82 15.93 20.63
C ARG A 36 -11.52 15.94 21.41
N ALA A 37 -11.54 16.59 22.58
CA ALA A 37 -10.38 16.75 23.44
C ALA A 37 -10.07 15.48 24.27
N ASP A 38 -10.86 14.42 24.09
CA ASP A 38 -10.91 13.21 24.92
C ASP A 38 -10.78 11.92 24.11
N ILE A 39 -10.06 11.92 22.97
CA ILE A 39 -9.77 10.68 22.25
C ILE A 39 -8.81 9.82 23.09
N GLU A 40 -9.31 8.67 23.53
CA GLU A 40 -8.51 7.65 24.19
C GLU A 40 -7.86 6.75 23.15
N TYR A 41 -6.62 6.36 23.40
CA TYR A 41 -5.87 5.44 22.55
C TYR A 41 -5.42 4.23 23.34
N ARG A 42 -5.49 3.04 22.72
CA ARG A 42 -5.03 1.79 23.32
C ARG A 42 -4.38 0.87 22.29
N GLU A 43 -3.69 -0.16 22.78
CA GLU A 43 -3.04 -1.19 21.95
C GLU A 43 -2.12 -0.61 20.86
N ILE A 44 -1.43 0.49 21.16
CA ILE A 44 -0.57 1.14 20.18
C ILE A 44 0.71 0.32 19.97
N GLY A 45 0.90 -0.14 18.74
CA GLY A 45 2.09 -0.84 18.27
C GLY A 45 2.81 -0.07 17.16
N LYS A 46 4.11 -0.32 17.03
CA LYS A 46 4.93 0.17 15.91
C LYS A 46 5.47 -1.02 15.14
N PHE A 47 5.52 -0.85 13.82
CA PHE A 47 5.92 -1.90 12.91
C PHE A 47 6.91 -1.36 11.87
N ALA A 48 7.41 -2.24 11.02
CA ALA A 48 8.37 -1.90 9.97
C ALA A 48 7.88 -0.73 9.08
N GLY A 49 8.79 -0.03 8.40
CA GLY A 49 8.42 1.02 7.45
C GLY A 49 7.72 2.25 8.07
N GLY A 50 7.90 2.50 9.37
CA GLY A 50 7.30 3.65 10.04
C GLY A 50 5.80 3.51 10.30
N VAL A 51 5.27 2.27 10.28
CA VAL A 51 3.87 2.00 10.56
C VAL A 51 3.57 2.13 12.06
N VAL A 52 2.43 2.75 12.38
CA VAL A 52 1.84 2.75 13.73
C VAL A 52 0.42 2.23 13.63
N CYS A 53 0.08 1.27 14.48
CA CYS A 53 -1.29 0.77 14.58
C CYS A 53 -1.78 0.88 16.02
N GLY A 54 -3.09 0.92 16.20
CA GLY A 54 -3.70 0.84 17.51
C GLY A 54 -5.20 1.03 17.40
N GLU A 55 -5.83 1.28 18.54
CA GLU A 55 -7.24 1.60 18.61
C GLU A 55 -7.45 2.99 19.20
N PHE A 56 -8.49 3.67 18.73
CA PHE A 56 -8.94 4.95 19.25
C PHE A 56 -10.42 4.87 19.64
N SER A 57 -10.80 5.62 20.67
CA SER A 57 -12.20 5.72 21.08
C SER A 57 -13.00 6.53 20.07
N ASP A 58 -14.12 5.98 19.63
CA ASP A 58 -15.14 6.65 18.86
C ASP A 58 -16.45 6.64 19.65
N PHE A 59 -16.88 7.81 20.10
CA PHE A 59 -18.09 7.96 20.89
C PHE A 59 -19.32 7.96 19.98
N ASP A 60 -20.22 7.03 20.22
CA ASP A 60 -21.53 6.99 19.57
C ASP A 60 -22.54 7.84 20.36
N PRO A 61 -23.03 8.97 19.83
CA PRO A 61 -24.00 9.82 20.51
C PRO A 61 -25.39 9.19 20.66
N HIS A 62 -25.74 8.21 19.81
CA HIS A 62 -27.01 7.53 19.85
C HIS A 62 -27.04 6.45 20.92
N GLU A 63 -25.93 5.73 21.10
CA GLU A 63 -25.82 4.65 22.07
C GLU A 63 -25.25 5.10 23.43
N GLY A 64 -24.67 6.30 23.51
CA GLY A 64 -24.12 6.86 24.74
C GLY A 64 -22.91 6.08 25.28
N ARG A 65 -22.23 5.32 24.42
CA ARG A 65 -21.03 4.55 24.72
C ARG A 65 -19.89 4.90 23.76
N SER A 66 -18.66 4.72 24.22
CA SER A 66 -17.47 4.78 23.38
C SER A 66 -17.10 3.36 22.95
N ASP A 67 -17.15 3.11 21.64
CA ASP A 67 -16.55 1.92 21.05
C ASP A 67 -15.11 2.24 20.63
N PHE A 68 -14.27 1.23 20.49
CA PHE A 68 -12.91 1.41 20.00
C PHE A 68 -12.80 0.93 18.56
N LYS A 69 -12.15 1.75 17.72
CA LYS A 69 -11.93 1.46 16.31
C LYS A 69 -10.43 1.38 16.03
N ARG A 70 -10.05 0.45 15.16
CA ARG A 70 -8.68 0.33 14.66
C ARG A 70 -8.30 1.56 13.83
N PHE A 71 -7.06 2.00 13.98
CA PHE A 71 -6.41 2.92 13.06
C PHE A 71 -5.06 2.36 12.62
N LEU A 72 -4.67 2.73 11.40
CA LEU A 72 -3.38 2.42 10.81
C LEU A 72 -2.77 3.73 10.33
N TYR A 73 -1.51 3.99 10.67
CA TYR A 73 -0.74 5.11 10.14
C TYR A 73 0.42 4.59 9.29
N ARG A 74 0.53 5.06 8.04
CA ARG A 74 1.66 4.78 7.15
C ARG A 74 1.82 5.89 6.11
N ALA A 75 3.04 6.09 5.62
CA ALA A 75 3.34 7.04 4.54
C ALA A 75 2.73 8.44 4.77
N GLY A 76 2.79 8.95 6.01
CA GLY A 76 2.30 10.28 6.37
C GLY A 76 0.78 10.40 6.51
N ARG A 77 0.02 9.31 6.42
CA ARG A 77 -1.45 9.29 6.48
C ARG A 77 -1.94 8.31 7.53
N ALA A 78 -2.95 8.73 8.30
CA ALA A 78 -3.75 7.83 9.11
C ALA A 78 -4.94 7.30 8.31
N TYR A 79 -5.34 6.07 8.59
CA TYR A 79 -6.46 5.37 7.99
C TYR A 79 -7.36 4.89 9.12
N GLU A 80 -8.59 5.39 9.15
CA GLU A 80 -9.62 4.88 10.04
C GLU A 80 -10.12 3.54 9.53
N ARG A 81 -10.33 2.59 10.44
CA ARG A 81 -10.93 1.28 10.15
C ARG A 81 -10.23 0.58 8.96
N PRO A 82 -8.90 0.34 9.04
CA PRO A 82 -8.17 -0.38 8.00
C PRO A 82 -8.84 -1.74 7.73
N SER A 83 -8.70 -2.23 6.49
CA SER A 83 -9.18 -3.57 6.14
C SER A 83 -8.50 -4.65 6.99
N ASP A 84 -9.09 -5.83 7.09
CA ASP A 84 -8.48 -6.94 7.83
C ASP A 84 -7.10 -7.33 7.25
N ASP A 85 -6.93 -7.23 5.93
CA ASP A 85 -5.63 -7.48 5.28
C ASP A 85 -4.63 -6.36 5.58
N ASP A 86 -5.05 -5.09 5.51
CA ASP A 86 -4.19 -3.96 5.87
C ASP A 86 -3.71 -4.07 7.33
N TRP A 87 -4.61 -4.42 8.24
CA TRP A 87 -4.27 -4.63 9.64
C TRP A 87 -3.34 -5.82 9.82
N ALA A 88 -3.68 -6.98 9.27
CA ALA A 88 -2.89 -8.19 9.44
C ALA A 88 -1.48 -8.05 8.84
N ILE A 89 -1.33 -7.36 7.70
CA ILE A 89 -0.06 -7.26 7.01
C ILE A 89 0.78 -6.11 7.58
N PHE A 90 0.25 -4.90 7.72
CA PHE A 90 1.05 -3.75 8.18
C PHE A 90 1.31 -3.73 9.69
N CYS A 91 0.40 -4.31 10.48
CA CYS A 91 0.53 -4.35 11.94
C CYS A 91 1.14 -5.68 12.41
N SER A 92 2.16 -6.16 11.71
CA SER A 92 2.85 -7.44 11.97
C SER A 92 4.36 -7.25 12.05
N ASP A 93 5.01 -8.05 12.90
CA ASP A 93 6.47 -8.17 12.95
C ASP A 93 7.03 -8.93 11.72
N ASP A 94 6.18 -9.71 11.04
CA ASP A 94 6.50 -10.42 9.80
C ASP A 94 5.41 -10.13 8.74
N PRO A 95 5.47 -8.98 8.05
CA PRO A 95 4.50 -8.62 7.03
C PRO A 95 4.53 -9.56 5.81
N ALA A 96 5.68 -10.16 5.49
CA ALA A 96 5.83 -11.07 4.36
C ALA A 96 5.10 -12.40 4.60
N ALA A 97 5.23 -12.97 5.80
CA ALA A 97 4.47 -14.15 6.18
C ALA A 97 2.95 -13.89 6.18
N GLN A 98 2.53 -12.71 6.67
CA GLN A 98 1.12 -12.33 6.68
C GLN A 98 0.57 -12.13 5.26
N LEU A 99 1.32 -11.50 4.37
CA LEU A 99 0.93 -11.36 2.97
C LEU A 99 0.65 -12.74 2.33
N TYR A 100 1.53 -13.71 2.56
CA TYR A 100 1.34 -15.08 2.07
C TYR A 100 0.15 -15.77 2.72
N ALA A 101 0.00 -15.68 4.05
CA ALA A 101 -1.09 -16.33 4.77
C ALA A 101 -2.47 -15.78 4.41
N ARG A 102 -2.56 -14.47 4.14
CA ARG A 102 -3.81 -13.76 3.86
C ARG A 102 -4.19 -13.84 2.39
N LEU A 103 -3.23 -13.63 1.49
CA LEU A 103 -3.49 -13.41 0.07
C LEU A 103 -2.82 -14.45 -0.84
N GLY A 104 -2.05 -15.40 -0.28
CA GLY A 104 -1.31 -16.38 -1.07
C GLY A 104 -0.09 -15.80 -1.79
N ILE A 105 0.15 -14.49 -1.70
CA ILE A 105 1.24 -13.81 -2.40
C ILE A 105 2.53 -13.94 -1.60
N GLY A 106 3.56 -14.52 -2.21
CA GLY A 106 4.87 -14.66 -1.56
C GLY A 106 5.47 -16.06 -1.64
N PRO A 107 6.50 -16.34 -0.83
CA PRO A 107 7.14 -15.40 0.09
C PRO A 107 7.96 -14.35 -0.67
N TYR A 108 7.97 -13.10 -0.21
CA TYR A 108 8.81 -12.03 -0.77
C TYR A 108 10.25 -12.18 -0.27
N THR A 109 11.00 -13.08 -0.91
CA THR A 109 12.40 -13.40 -0.59
C THR A 109 13.30 -13.04 -1.76
N THR A 110 14.61 -12.98 -1.53
CA THR A 110 15.60 -12.68 -2.59
C THR A 110 15.51 -13.64 -3.77
N ASP A 111 15.14 -14.91 -3.54
CA ASP A 111 15.09 -15.94 -4.57
C ASP A 111 13.76 -15.96 -5.35
N ASN A 112 12.74 -15.21 -4.92
CA ASN A 112 11.45 -15.15 -5.61
C ASN A 112 11.49 -14.16 -6.79
N ALA A 113 12.26 -14.50 -7.82
CA ALA A 113 12.45 -13.66 -8.99
C ALA A 113 11.13 -13.30 -9.69
N SER A 114 10.18 -14.23 -9.74
CA SER A 114 8.85 -14.03 -10.32
C SER A 114 8.11 -12.89 -9.62
N LEU A 115 8.06 -12.89 -8.28
CA LEU A 115 7.37 -11.85 -7.52
C LEU A 115 8.09 -10.49 -7.62
N HIS A 116 9.42 -10.45 -7.56
CA HIS A 116 10.18 -9.21 -7.78
C HIS A 116 9.93 -8.62 -9.16
N LYS A 117 9.89 -9.46 -10.20
CA LYS A 117 9.59 -9.03 -11.56
C LYS A 117 8.17 -8.48 -11.66
N VAL A 118 7.18 -9.17 -11.09
CA VAL A 118 5.79 -8.67 -11.07
C VAL A 118 5.69 -7.32 -10.35
N HIS A 119 6.35 -7.19 -9.20
CA HIS A 119 6.39 -5.95 -8.44
C HIS A 119 6.93 -4.78 -9.29
N ALA A 120 8.11 -4.97 -9.89
CA ALA A 120 8.75 -3.95 -10.71
C ALA A 120 7.93 -3.60 -11.98
N ASP A 121 7.39 -4.61 -12.66
CA ASP A 121 6.59 -4.42 -13.87
C ASP A 121 5.29 -3.66 -13.56
N LEU A 122 4.59 -4.01 -12.48
CA LEU A 122 3.37 -3.31 -12.05
C LEU A 122 3.66 -1.85 -11.67
N GLN A 123 4.75 -1.57 -10.94
CA GLN A 123 5.17 -0.20 -10.61
C GLN A 123 5.49 0.61 -11.88
N LYS A 124 6.18 0.00 -12.84
CA LYS A 124 6.55 0.62 -14.13
C LYS A 124 5.31 0.95 -14.96
N VAL A 125 4.41 -0.01 -15.13
CA VAL A 125 3.18 0.20 -15.92
C VAL A 125 2.25 1.19 -15.21
N TYR A 126 2.12 1.13 -13.88
CA TYR A 126 1.39 2.12 -13.09
C TYR A 126 1.91 3.54 -13.33
N SER A 127 3.24 3.73 -13.23
CA SER A 127 3.87 5.04 -13.44
C SER A 127 3.59 5.60 -14.84
N ALA A 128 3.60 4.73 -15.86
CA ALA A 128 3.26 5.10 -17.24
C ALA A 128 1.78 5.47 -17.39
N LEU A 129 0.86 4.69 -16.81
CA LEU A 129 -0.58 4.99 -16.81
C LEU A 129 -0.88 6.33 -16.13
N GLU A 130 -0.18 6.63 -15.04
CA GLU A 130 -0.30 7.90 -14.33
C GLU A 130 0.25 9.09 -15.16
N ALA A 131 1.34 8.89 -15.89
CA ALA A 131 1.86 9.88 -16.83
C ALA A 131 0.88 10.13 -17.98
N PHE A 132 0.35 9.06 -18.59
CA PHE A 132 -0.70 9.12 -19.60
C PHE A 132 -1.90 9.91 -19.08
N ARG A 133 -2.35 9.60 -17.86
CA ARG A 133 -3.48 10.29 -17.23
C ARG A 133 -3.26 11.77 -17.01
N ARG A 134 -2.07 12.17 -16.60
CA ARG A 134 -1.75 13.59 -16.41
C ARG A 134 -1.75 14.36 -17.73
N ALA A 135 -1.23 13.76 -18.79
CA ALA A 135 -1.10 14.37 -20.11
C ALA A 135 -2.42 14.43 -20.88
N THR A 136 -3.18 13.33 -20.90
CA THR A 136 -4.43 13.22 -21.68
C THR A 136 -5.69 13.60 -20.90
N LYS A 137 -5.58 13.74 -19.57
CA LYS A 137 -6.71 13.87 -18.64
C LYS A 137 -7.68 12.67 -18.65
N GLY A 138 -7.26 11.53 -19.21
CA GLY A 138 -8.04 10.29 -19.26
C GLY A 138 -7.20 9.04 -19.00
N ILE A 139 -7.80 7.87 -19.07
CA ILE A 139 -7.10 6.59 -19.01
C ILE A 139 -7.26 5.86 -20.35
N PRO A 140 -6.35 4.95 -20.73
CA PRO A 140 -6.53 4.16 -21.94
C PRO A 140 -7.87 3.41 -21.92
N GLY A 141 -8.61 3.49 -23.03
CA GLY A 141 -9.86 2.76 -23.20
C GLY A 141 -9.62 1.25 -23.33
N MET A 142 -10.69 0.45 -23.28
CA MET A 142 -10.56 -1.00 -23.42
C MET A 142 -10.01 -1.47 -24.76
N SER A 143 -10.34 -0.75 -25.85
CA SER A 143 -9.93 -1.13 -27.20
C SER A 143 -8.44 -0.93 -27.42
N THR A 144 -7.86 0.13 -26.86
CA THR A 144 -6.42 0.41 -26.94
C THR A 144 -5.64 -0.28 -25.82
N GLY A 145 -6.23 -0.40 -24.63
CA GLY A 145 -5.63 -1.04 -23.48
C GLY A 145 -4.26 -0.47 -23.13
N LEU A 146 -3.35 -1.33 -22.66
CA LEU A 146 -1.96 -0.94 -22.39
C LEU A 146 -1.20 -0.52 -23.64
N GLY A 147 -1.65 -0.89 -24.85
CA GLY A 147 -1.01 -0.49 -26.11
C GLY A 147 -0.97 1.02 -26.32
N ALA A 148 -1.86 1.78 -25.70
CA ALA A 148 -1.81 3.25 -25.70
C ALA A 148 -0.55 3.82 -25.03
N LEU A 149 0.15 3.03 -24.20
CA LEU A 149 1.35 3.50 -23.50
C LEU A 149 2.60 3.46 -24.37
N THR A 150 2.58 2.71 -25.47
CA THR A 150 3.69 2.61 -26.43
C THR A 150 3.41 3.42 -27.70
N ASP A 151 2.30 4.16 -27.74
CA ASP A 151 1.90 4.95 -28.89
C ASP A 151 2.69 6.27 -28.95
N GLU A 152 3.48 6.42 -30.01
CA GLU A 152 4.28 7.61 -30.32
C GLU A 152 3.41 8.83 -30.65
N GLU A 153 2.19 8.60 -31.17
CA GLU A 153 1.27 9.69 -31.51
C GLU A 153 0.49 10.19 -30.29
N SER A 154 0.55 9.48 -29.17
CA SER A 154 -0.08 9.92 -27.93
C SER A 154 0.57 11.21 -27.42
N PRO A 155 -0.21 12.18 -26.91
CA PRO A 155 0.35 13.45 -26.42
C PRO A 155 1.41 13.21 -25.36
N HIS A 156 2.64 13.68 -25.55
CA HIS A 156 3.78 13.43 -24.64
C HIS A 156 4.13 11.94 -24.43
N GLY A 157 3.66 11.08 -25.34
CA GLY A 157 4.09 9.69 -25.45
C GLY A 157 5.40 9.54 -26.24
N PRO A 158 5.92 8.31 -26.35
CA PRO A 158 5.42 7.11 -25.68
C PRO A 158 5.72 7.17 -24.17
N TYR A 159 4.90 6.50 -23.37
CA TYR A 159 5.05 6.40 -21.92
C TYR A 159 5.83 5.15 -21.49
N LEU A 160 5.91 4.16 -22.38
CA LEU A 160 6.71 2.95 -22.28
C LEU A 160 7.33 2.65 -23.64
N GLU A 161 8.56 2.16 -23.64
CA GLU A 161 9.17 1.60 -24.86
C GLU A 161 8.50 0.30 -25.29
N GLN A 162 8.16 -0.55 -24.31
CA GLN A 162 7.45 -1.81 -24.52
C GLN A 162 6.61 -2.16 -23.29
N ILE A 163 5.50 -2.85 -23.53
CA ILE A 163 4.67 -3.41 -22.47
C ILE A 163 5.35 -4.67 -21.93
N PRO A 164 5.70 -4.74 -20.63
CA PRO A 164 6.27 -5.96 -20.07
C PRO A 164 5.24 -7.09 -20.09
N LEU A 165 5.71 -8.30 -20.32
CA LEU A 165 4.97 -9.53 -20.02
C LEU A 165 5.23 -9.91 -18.56
N ASP A 166 4.33 -10.65 -17.93
CA ASP A 166 4.55 -11.22 -16.60
C ASP A 166 5.66 -12.31 -16.63
N PRO A 167 6.07 -12.88 -15.48
CA PRO A 167 7.14 -13.88 -15.42
C PRO A 167 6.89 -15.17 -16.22
N TRP A 168 5.65 -15.39 -16.65
CA TRP A 168 5.22 -16.60 -17.35
C TRP A 168 4.87 -16.29 -18.81
N ASP A 169 5.48 -15.23 -19.36
CA ASP A 169 5.37 -14.77 -20.74
C ASP A 169 3.93 -14.39 -21.15
N ARG A 170 3.15 -13.83 -20.22
CA ARG A 170 1.78 -13.43 -20.50
C ARG A 170 1.56 -11.93 -20.39
N PRO A 171 0.66 -11.36 -21.21
CA PRO A 171 0.26 -9.97 -21.03
C PRO A 171 -0.40 -9.77 -19.67
N TYR A 172 -0.07 -8.66 -19.00
CA TYR A 172 -0.84 -8.21 -17.84
C TYR A 172 -2.29 -7.92 -18.25
N VAL A 173 -3.22 -8.24 -17.36
CA VAL A 173 -4.64 -7.96 -17.55
C VAL A 173 -4.92 -6.53 -17.16
N TYR A 174 -5.42 -5.74 -18.11
CA TYR A 174 -5.89 -4.38 -17.88
C TYR A 174 -7.40 -4.30 -18.07
N ASP A 175 -8.11 -3.83 -17.04
CA ASP A 175 -9.57 -3.64 -17.09
C ASP A 175 -9.95 -2.22 -16.66
N SER A 176 -10.33 -1.40 -17.64
CA SER A 176 -10.78 -0.02 -17.45
C SER A 176 -12.28 0.13 -17.22
N LYS A 177 -13.05 -0.96 -17.11
CA LYS A 177 -14.51 -0.90 -16.82
C LYS A 177 -14.81 -0.59 -15.36
N VAL A 178 -13.80 -0.58 -14.49
CA VAL A 178 -13.95 -0.30 -13.06
C VAL A 178 -14.19 1.21 -12.86
N LEU A 179 -15.41 1.66 -13.12
CA LEU A 179 -15.84 3.02 -12.84
C LEU A 179 -16.32 3.12 -11.39
N SER A 180 -15.57 3.83 -10.55
CA SER A 180 -16.12 4.37 -9.31
C SER A 180 -17.14 5.46 -9.67
N PHE A 181 -18.33 5.39 -9.06
CA PHE A 181 -19.45 6.31 -9.21
C PHE A 181 -19.02 7.74 -9.61
N GLY A 182 -19.18 8.08 -10.89
CA GLY A 182 -19.12 9.46 -11.41
C GLY A 182 -17.75 10.05 -11.76
N THR A 183 -16.63 9.32 -11.61
CA THR A 183 -15.30 9.79 -12.09
C THR A 183 -14.54 8.66 -12.78
N ALA A 184 -13.87 8.94 -13.91
CA ALA A 184 -13.13 7.96 -14.73
C ALA A 184 -11.81 7.47 -14.08
N SER A 185 -11.82 7.10 -12.80
CA SER A 185 -10.60 7.00 -11.99
C SER A 185 -10.16 5.57 -11.63
N GLY A 186 -10.87 4.52 -12.05
CA GLY A 186 -10.50 3.15 -11.73
C GLY A 186 -10.09 2.33 -12.96
N TYR A 187 -8.99 1.60 -12.83
CA TYR A 187 -8.66 0.45 -13.66
C TYR A 187 -8.07 -0.65 -12.77
N LYS A 188 -8.18 -1.90 -13.19
CA LYS A 188 -7.41 -3.00 -12.62
C LYS A 188 -6.23 -3.32 -13.53
N LEU A 189 -5.09 -3.60 -12.93
CA LEU A 189 -3.91 -4.12 -13.59
C LEU A 189 -3.32 -5.24 -12.74
N TYR A 190 -3.25 -6.45 -13.29
CA TYR A 190 -2.86 -7.64 -12.53
C TYR A 190 -2.40 -8.80 -13.44
N THR A 191 -1.77 -9.81 -12.84
CA THR A 191 -1.53 -11.14 -13.43
C THR A 191 -2.31 -12.20 -12.65
N LEU A 192 -2.72 -13.27 -13.34
CA LEU A 192 -3.42 -14.44 -12.77
C LEU A 192 -2.45 -15.55 -12.32
N GLY A 193 -1.21 -15.19 -12.00
CA GLY A 193 -0.19 -16.15 -11.62
C GLY A 193 0.17 -17.15 -12.73
N ALA A 194 0.91 -18.19 -12.35
CA ALA A 194 1.39 -19.27 -13.21
C ALA A 194 0.25 -20.12 -13.83
N ASP A 195 -0.86 -20.30 -13.12
CA ASP A 195 -1.96 -21.19 -13.51
C ASP A 195 -3.05 -20.53 -14.38
N ARG A 196 -3.07 -19.19 -14.43
CA ARG A 196 -4.09 -18.38 -15.14
C ARG A 196 -5.49 -18.53 -14.57
N ARG A 197 -5.61 -18.72 -13.26
CA ARG A 197 -6.89 -18.88 -12.59
C ARG A 197 -6.97 -17.93 -11.41
N VAL A 198 -8.17 -17.38 -11.19
CA VAL A 198 -8.42 -16.52 -10.04
C VAL A 198 -8.13 -17.28 -8.74
N GLY A 199 -7.40 -16.62 -7.85
CA GLY A 199 -6.95 -17.13 -6.57
C GLY A 199 -5.51 -17.64 -6.63
N GLY A 200 -5.29 -18.85 -6.13
CA GLY A 200 -3.96 -19.47 -6.09
C GLY A 200 -3.07 -18.94 -4.95
N THR A 201 -1.88 -19.54 -4.85
CA THR A 201 -0.84 -19.18 -3.87
C THR A 201 0.53 -19.35 -4.53
N GLY A 202 1.55 -18.69 -3.97
CA GLY A 202 2.91 -18.73 -4.50
C GLY A 202 2.94 -18.19 -5.93
N GLU A 203 3.50 -18.97 -6.85
CA GLU A 203 3.53 -18.60 -8.26
C GLU A 203 2.14 -18.52 -8.90
N ASN A 204 1.13 -19.21 -8.36
CA ASN A 204 -0.23 -19.17 -8.88
C ASN A 204 -1.05 -18.00 -8.32
N ALA A 205 -0.49 -17.19 -7.41
CA ALA A 205 -1.26 -16.12 -6.79
C ALA A 205 -1.59 -15.00 -7.79
N ASP A 206 -2.83 -14.50 -7.70
CA ASP A 206 -3.21 -13.24 -8.35
C ASP A 206 -2.47 -12.05 -7.73
N ILE A 207 -1.78 -11.26 -8.55
CA ILE A 207 -1.02 -10.10 -8.08
C ILE A 207 -1.37 -8.87 -8.92
N GLY A 208 -1.81 -7.79 -8.27
CA GLY A 208 -2.23 -6.55 -8.92
C GLY A 208 -1.80 -5.28 -8.18
N LEU A 209 -2.20 -4.13 -8.74
CA LEU A 209 -1.85 -2.81 -8.19
C LEU A 209 -2.30 -2.58 -6.75
N ASP A 210 -3.42 -3.17 -6.36
CA ASP A 210 -3.94 -3.14 -5.00
C ASP A 210 -3.01 -3.84 -3.99
N HIS A 211 -2.15 -4.73 -4.46
CA HIS A 211 -1.14 -5.42 -3.63
C HIS A 211 0.20 -4.67 -3.55
N LEU A 212 0.46 -3.67 -4.40
CA LEU A 212 1.71 -2.92 -4.38
C LEU A 212 2.00 -2.28 -3.02
N LYS A 213 0.98 -1.75 -2.34
CA LYS A 213 1.14 -1.17 -0.99
C LYS A 213 1.78 -2.14 0.02
N TYR A 214 1.55 -3.45 -0.13
CA TYR A 214 2.14 -4.49 0.72
C TYR A 214 3.55 -4.83 0.26
N LEU A 215 3.75 -5.00 -1.06
CA LEU A 215 5.04 -5.31 -1.65
C LEU A 215 6.06 -4.18 -1.43
N ASP A 216 5.66 -2.93 -1.62
CA ASP A 216 6.45 -1.72 -1.32
C ASP A 216 6.90 -1.73 0.15
N HIS A 217 5.95 -1.97 1.07
CA HIS A 217 6.22 -2.01 2.50
C HIS A 217 7.22 -3.10 2.88
N ILE A 218 7.05 -4.31 2.35
CA ILE A 218 7.96 -5.43 2.61
C ILE A 218 9.33 -5.20 1.97
N ALA A 219 9.38 -4.55 0.80
CA ALA A 219 10.61 -4.16 0.13
C ALA A 219 11.33 -2.98 0.81
N GLY A 220 10.67 -2.27 1.73
CA GLY A 220 11.21 -1.09 2.40
C GLY A 220 11.23 0.16 1.52
N LEU A 221 10.29 0.26 0.57
CA LEU A 221 10.11 1.38 -0.37
C LEU A 221 9.08 2.41 0.11
#